data_AF-A0A8H6WR02-F1
#
_entry.id   AF-A0A8H6WR02-F1
#
_cell.length_a   1.000
_cell.length_b   1.000
_cell.length_c   1.000
_cell.angle_alpha   90.00
_cell.angle_beta   90.00
_cell.angle_gamma   90.00
#
_symmetry.space_group_name_H-M   'P 1'
#
loop_
_entity.id
_entity.type
_entity.pdbx_description
1 polymer ?
#
loop_
_entity_poly.entity_id
_entity_poly.type
_entity_poly.pdbx_seq_one_letter_code
_entity_poly.pdbx_strand_id
1 'polypeptide(L)'
;MSTPAFDIPSSTSTVSVKMFDLISDHAGVKSSAAMFFQPVLPGTDNFACPIYAFFIENSTTKERIMFDLGPRKDLENAAPFLAAAVKAGYSAMPVDKDITEQLVESGIALDSISAVVWSHGHADHTGDMSLFPSSVDLVVSNELSTETADTDPNSFLLASDFAGRKLVRVDLEKSSLTIGGFRAHDYFGDGSFYLLDVPGHQHGHLSALARVAENDFVFLGADACHHAGVLRPTALLHERSPCPGALLAATRTSVSHTHFPSATSSAEGEFDLAARTKPMFTVASNGYFVDVPAAEDSVSKMSGVFDPSPDVFVVLAHDESLLPIIGKFPVVLDDWKARGWKKDATWAFLEEGNPAFSVGTAINASCAYHPSTSAPHPYPFDMASSSRAAAEHTYESQNDQQLDDLHSKLRTLRGITTDIYDDVESQNRLLDDTGDRFSNFGNSLTATARRAGQTFNLGENFRTWRVVLYVLGAFFAFLVLRKMYGWWAGPAPAV
;
A
#
# COMPACT_ATOMS: atom_id res chain seq x y z
N MET A 1 -8.21 -5.78 -36.39
CA MET A 1 -7.61 -5.44 -35.09
C MET A 1 -8.48 -6.08 -34.04
N SER A 2 -7.89 -6.83 -33.10
CA SER A 2 -8.65 -7.66 -32.14
C SER A 2 -9.21 -6.76 -31.05
N THR A 3 -10.49 -6.90 -30.72
CA THR A 3 -11.09 -6.31 -29.52
C THR A 3 -10.31 -6.78 -28.28
N PRO A 4 -10.07 -5.91 -27.27
CA PRO A 4 -9.43 -6.32 -26.02
C PRO A 4 -10.19 -7.49 -25.37
N ALA A 5 -9.46 -8.43 -24.77
CA ALA A 5 -10.00 -9.73 -24.35
C ALA A 5 -10.91 -9.70 -23.10
N PHE A 6 -11.34 -8.52 -22.64
CA PHE A 6 -11.99 -8.33 -21.34
C PHE A 6 -13.30 -7.54 -21.40
N ASP A 7 -14.04 -7.68 -22.51
CA ASP A 7 -15.41 -7.18 -22.70
C ASP A 7 -15.60 -5.67 -22.48
N ILE A 8 -14.59 -4.88 -22.87
CA ILE A 8 -14.63 -3.43 -22.76
C ILE A 8 -15.33 -2.78 -23.98
N PRO A 9 -16.18 -1.75 -23.79
CA PRO A 9 -16.72 -0.98 -24.89
C PRO A 9 -15.62 -0.38 -25.76
N SER A 10 -15.82 -0.40 -27.08
CA SER A 10 -14.92 0.27 -28.02
C SER A 10 -14.99 1.78 -27.82
N SER A 11 -13.84 2.44 -27.70
CA SER A 11 -13.74 3.90 -27.72
C SER A 11 -12.39 4.32 -28.27
N THR A 12 -12.34 5.50 -28.89
CA THR A 12 -11.12 6.19 -29.29
C THR A 12 -10.72 7.28 -28.31
N SER A 13 -11.56 7.60 -27.31
CA SER A 13 -11.24 8.57 -26.27
C SER A 13 -10.21 8.00 -25.31
N THR A 14 -9.23 8.79 -24.93
CA THR A 14 -8.17 8.39 -24.00
C THR A 14 -8.03 9.39 -22.87
N VAL A 15 -7.33 8.98 -21.82
CA VAL A 15 -6.83 9.85 -20.76
C VAL A 15 -5.31 9.82 -20.74
N SER A 16 -4.69 10.89 -20.23
CA SER A 16 -3.31 10.90 -19.78
C SER A 16 -3.27 10.54 -18.28
N VAL A 17 -2.37 9.64 -17.89
CA VAL A 17 -2.21 9.19 -16.50
C VAL A 17 -0.83 9.60 -16.01
N LYS A 18 -0.80 10.50 -15.03
CA LYS A 18 0.42 10.92 -14.34
C LYS A 18 0.44 10.37 -12.93
N MET A 19 1.45 9.57 -12.62
CA MET A 19 1.66 8.91 -11.34
C MET A 19 2.65 9.70 -10.48
N PHE A 20 2.30 9.90 -9.22
CA PHE A 20 3.11 10.54 -8.19
C PHE A 20 3.53 9.50 -7.16
N ASP A 21 4.71 9.67 -6.57
CA ASP A 21 5.18 8.91 -5.42
C ASP A 21 5.22 9.84 -4.22
N LEU A 22 4.45 9.50 -3.19
CA LEU A 22 4.24 10.34 -2.02
C LEU A 22 5.24 10.01 -0.91
N ILE A 23 6.04 8.95 -1.10
CA ILE A 23 7.08 8.54 -0.17
C ILE A 23 8.46 8.86 -0.75
N SER A 24 9.20 9.72 -0.07
CA SER A 24 10.57 10.10 -0.42
C SER A 24 11.63 9.17 0.15
N ASP A 25 11.34 8.50 1.27
CA ASP A 25 12.19 7.51 1.91
C ASP A 25 11.47 6.16 2.06
N HIS A 26 11.51 5.34 1.00
CA HIS A 26 10.93 4.00 1.01
C HIS A 26 11.57 3.07 2.05
N ALA A 27 12.80 3.35 2.50
CA ALA A 27 13.44 2.56 3.56
C ALA A 27 12.90 2.89 4.95
N GLY A 28 12.38 4.10 5.14
CA GLY A 28 11.77 4.60 6.37
C GLY A 28 10.28 4.28 6.52
N VAL A 29 9.57 4.05 5.41
CA VAL A 29 8.14 3.67 5.41
C VAL A 29 7.98 2.16 5.32
N LYS A 30 8.02 1.52 6.49
CA LYS A 30 7.86 0.07 6.62
C LYS A 30 6.58 -0.28 7.36
N SER A 31 5.87 -1.23 6.79
CA SER A 31 4.68 -1.84 7.36
C SER A 31 4.93 -3.34 7.51
N SER A 32 4.29 -4.00 8.48
CA SER A 32 4.43 -5.45 8.61
C SER A 32 3.87 -6.14 7.35
N ALA A 33 4.69 -6.93 6.67
CA ALA A 33 4.28 -7.69 5.47
C ALA A 33 3.08 -8.60 5.76
N ALA A 34 2.99 -9.10 7.00
CA ALA A 34 1.89 -9.93 7.47
C ALA A 34 0.54 -9.21 7.45
N MET A 35 0.51 -7.87 7.36
CA MET A 35 -0.71 -7.10 7.15
C MET A 35 -1.32 -7.36 5.77
N PHE A 36 -0.49 -7.57 4.75
CA PHE A 36 -0.91 -7.48 3.35
C PHE A 36 -0.98 -8.83 2.63
N PHE A 37 -0.01 -9.71 2.84
CA PHE A 37 0.07 -10.97 2.11
C PHE A 37 0.63 -12.12 2.96
N GLN A 38 0.44 -13.35 2.48
CA GLN A 38 0.96 -14.56 3.10
C GLN A 38 1.37 -15.61 2.05
N PRO A 39 2.33 -16.52 2.36
CA PRO A 39 3.13 -16.53 3.59
C PRO A 39 4.13 -15.38 3.66
N VAL A 40 4.48 -14.95 4.88
CA VAL A 40 5.64 -14.08 5.14
C VAL A 40 6.84 -14.96 5.44
N LEU A 41 7.95 -14.72 4.77
CA LEU A 41 9.17 -15.51 4.94
C LEU A 41 10.07 -14.85 5.99
N PRO A 42 10.90 -15.62 6.73
CA PRO A 42 11.78 -15.02 7.73
C PRO A 42 12.75 -14.02 7.11
N GLY A 43 12.82 -12.81 7.68
CA GLY A 43 13.66 -11.72 7.17
C GLY A 43 12.96 -10.83 6.14
N THR A 44 11.71 -11.12 5.78
CA THR A 44 10.85 -10.29 4.92
C THR A 44 9.66 -9.74 5.69
N ASP A 45 9.81 -9.59 7.02
CA ASP A 45 8.75 -9.15 7.93
C ASP A 45 8.33 -7.69 7.70
N ASN A 46 9.24 -6.90 7.14
CA ASN A 46 9.02 -5.51 6.77
C ASN A 46 8.80 -5.39 5.27
N PHE A 47 7.67 -4.81 4.90
CA PHE A 47 7.30 -4.47 3.53
C PHE A 47 7.51 -2.96 3.33
N ALA A 48 8.33 -2.59 2.35
CA ALA A 48 8.47 -1.19 1.95
C ALA A 48 7.23 -0.82 1.14
N CYS A 49 6.53 0.21 1.60
CA CYS A 49 5.20 0.54 1.11
C CYS A 49 5.30 1.89 0.38
N PRO A 50 5.65 1.93 -0.92
CA PRO A 50 5.47 3.15 -1.69
C PRO A 50 3.98 3.50 -1.68
N ILE A 51 3.65 4.77 -1.85
CA ILE A 51 2.27 5.19 -1.90
C ILE A 51 2.12 6.07 -3.13
N TYR A 52 1.26 5.63 -4.05
CA TYR A 52 1.06 6.30 -5.32
C TYR A 52 -0.29 6.99 -5.41
N ALA A 53 -0.32 8.17 -6.02
CA ALA A 53 -1.55 8.87 -6.42
C ALA A 53 -1.51 9.19 -7.92
N PHE A 54 -2.67 9.28 -8.55
CA PHE A 54 -2.76 9.40 -10.00
C PHE A 54 -3.57 10.62 -10.42
N PHE A 55 -2.94 11.50 -11.18
CA PHE A 55 -3.61 12.59 -11.88
C PHE A 55 -4.05 12.09 -13.26
N ILE A 56 -5.33 12.26 -13.57
CA ILE A 56 -5.96 11.81 -14.80
C ILE A 56 -6.48 13.03 -15.57
N GLU A 57 -6.04 13.22 -16.81
CA GLU A 57 -6.58 14.26 -17.71
C GLU A 57 -7.26 13.61 -18.91
N ASN A 58 -8.55 13.88 -19.12
CA ASN A 58 -9.25 13.45 -20.33
C ASN A 58 -8.66 14.18 -21.55
N SER A 59 -8.23 13.41 -22.56
CA SER A 59 -7.54 13.96 -23.73
C SER A 59 -8.41 14.90 -24.56
N THR A 60 -9.74 14.68 -24.56
CA THR A 60 -10.72 15.41 -25.37
C THR A 60 -11.28 16.62 -24.62
N THR A 61 -11.83 16.42 -23.43
CA THR A 61 -12.53 17.47 -22.67
C THR A 61 -11.57 18.32 -21.85
N LYS A 62 -10.35 17.83 -21.59
CA LYS A 62 -9.38 18.43 -20.66
C LYS A 62 -9.87 18.50 -19.22
N GLU A 63 -10.91 17.75 -18.89
CA GLU A 63 -11.32 17.54 -17.51
C GLU A 63 -10.24 16.75 -16.76
N ARG A 64 -10.01 17.11 -15.50
CA ARG A 64 -8.91 16.60 -14.67
C ARG A 64 -9.45 16.10 -13.35
N ILE A 65 -9.05 14.90 -12.97
CA ILE A 65 -9.39 14.30 -11.68
C ILE A 65 -8.15 13.73 -11.01
N MET A 66 -8.22 13.54 -9.70
CA MET A 66 -7.30 12.67 -8.96
C MET A 66 -7.95 11.32 -8.71
N PHE A 67 -7.15 10.25 -8.76
CA PHE A 67 -7.47 8.95 -8.20
C PHE A 67 -6.49 8.68 -7.06
N ASP A 68 -7.02 8.70 -5.83
CA ASP A 68 -6.31 8.77 -4.56
C ASP A 68 -5.43 10.01 -4.38
N LEU A 69 -5.03 10.26 -3.14
CA LEU A 69 -4.24 11.43 -2.72
C LEU A 69 -2.99 11.07 -1.92
N GLY A 70 -2.80 9.81 -1.56
CA GLY A 70 -1.73 9.41 -0.65
C GLY A 70 -2.04 9.73 0.82
N PRO A 71 -1.03 9.62 1.70
CA PRO A 71 -1.14 10.04 3.10
C PRO A 71 -1.21 11.55 3.24
N ARG A 72 -1.88 12.01 4.31
CA ARG A 72 -1.76 13.40 4.76
C ARG A 72 -0.38 13.67 5.36
N LYS A 73 0.11 14.90 5.18
CA LYS A 73 1.40 15.34 5.73
C LYS A 73 1.33 15.79 7.20
N ASP A 74 0.24 16.42 7.59
CA ASP A 74 0.04 17.02 8.91
C ASP A 74 -0.61 16.02 9.90
N LEU A 75 0.13 14.96 10.24
CA LEU A 75 -0.35 13.86 11.09
C LEU A 75 -0.83 14.31 12.48
N GLU A 76 -0.39 15.47 12.97
CA GLU A 76 -0.89 16.07 14.21
C GLU A 76 -2.36 16.49 14.16
N ASN A 77 -2.89 16.73 12.95
CA ASN A 77 -4.29 17.07 12.70
C ASN A 77 -5.07 15.89 12.12
N ALA A 78 -4.46 14.70 12.08
CA ALA A 78 -5.13 13.47 11.68
C ALA A 78 -6.34 13.16 12.56
N ALA A 79 -7.23 12.29 12.05
CA ALA A 79 -8.25 11.68 12.88
C ALA A 79 -7.62 11.08 14.15
N PRO A 80 -8.25 11.21 15.33
CA PRO A 80 -7.65 10.78 16.60
C PRO A 80 -7.20 9.33 16.61
N PHE A 81 -7.90 8.44 15.89
CA PHE A 81 -7.52 7.05 15.73
C PHE A 81 -6.18 6.90 15.00
N LEU A 82 -6.01 7.58 13.86
CA LEU A 82 -4.75 7.58 13.10
C LEU A 82 -3.61 8.17 13.92
N ALA A 83 -3.84 9.33 14.56
CA ALA A 83 -2.83 9.98 15.39
C ALA A 83 -2.38 9.07 16.55
N ALA A 84 -3.32 8.33 17.16
CA ALA A 84 -3.01 7.35 18.21
C ALA A 84 -2.22 6.15 17.67
N ALA A 85 -2.58 5.62 16.49
CA ALA A 85 -1.86 4.54 15.84
C ALA A 85 -0.41 4.94 15.51
N VAL A 86 -0.21 6.09 14.87
CA VAL A 86 1.12 6.64 14.57
C VAL A 86 1.96 6.81 15.84
N LYS A 87 1.37 7.39 16.90
CA LYS A 87 2.06 7.56 18.19
C LYS A 87 2.41 6.22 18.86
N ALA A 88 1.63 5.18 18.60
CA ALA A 88 1.91 3.83 19.08
C ALA A 88 2.98 3.09 18.25
N GLY A 89 3.56 3.74 17.23
CA GLY A 89 4.62 3.18 16.39
C GLY A 89 4.11 2.50 15.12
N TYR A 90 2.81 2.63 14.79
CA TYR A 90 2.27 2.10 13.55
C TYR A 90 2.52 3.08 12.41
N SER A 91 3.31 2.64 11.42
CA SER A 91 3.50 3.24 10.10
C SER A 91 3.35 4.77 10.09
N ALA A 92 4.39 5.45 10.60
CA ALA A 92 4.37 6.90 10.73
C ALA A 92 4.26 7.66 9.39
N MET A 93 4.24 6.96 8.25
CA MET A 93 4.10 7.45 6.87
C MET A 93 4.60 8.90 6.72
N PRO A 94 5.87 9.20 7.09
CA PRO A 94 6.38 10.55 6.99
C PRO A 94 6.30 11.02 5.54
N VAL A 95 5.62 12.15 5.35
CA VAL A 95 5.42 12.77 4.04
C VAL A 95 6.18 14.09 3.99
N ASP A 96 7.21 14.17 3.15
CA ASP A 96 7.93 15.44 2.95
C ASP A 96 7.07 16.45 2.19
N LYS A 97 6.36 15.98 1.16
CA LYS A 97 5.47 16.77 0.31
C LYS A 97 4.20 16.00 0.03
N ASP A 98 3.07 16.55 0.47
CA ASP A 98 1.78 15.96 0.11
C ASP A 98 1.48 16.15 -1.37
N ILE A 99 0.43 15.48 -1.84
CA ILE A 99 0.04 15.53 -3.24
C ILE A 99 -0.26 16.96 -3.72
N THR A 100 -0.77 17.84 -2.86
CA THR A 100 -1.11 19.22 -3.27
C THR A 100 0.14 20.04 -3.57
N GLU A 101 1.19 19.89 -2.74
CA GLU A 101 2.50 20.47 -2.97
C GLU A 101 3.12 19.92 -4.27
N GLN A 102 3.08 18.59 -4.47
CA GLN A 102 3.64 17.96 -5.68
C GLN A 102 2.90 18.36 -6.96
N LEU A 103 1.58 18.52 -6.91
CA LEU A 103 0.77 19.02 -8.04
C LEU A 103 1.18 20.44 -8.43
N VAL A 104 1.29 21.34 -7.46
CA VAL A 104 1.69 22.74 -7.70
C VAL A 104 3.11 22.82 -8.26
N GLU A 105 4.06 22.06 -7.70
CA GLU A 105 5.43 21.99 -8.23
C GLU A 105 5.48 21.43 -9.66
N SER A 106 4.53 20.58 -10.02
CA SER A 106 4.36 20.03 -11.36
C SER A 106 3.58 20.95 -12.32
N GLY A 107 3.25 22.18 -11.88
CA GLY A 107 2.52 23.17 -12.67
C GLY A 107 1.02 22.88 -12.81
N ILE A 108 0.46 22.03 -11.93
CA ILE A 108 -0.98 21.72 -11.91
C ILE A 108 -1.62 22.52 -10.77
N ALA A 109 -2.50 23.45 -11.14
CA ALA A 109 -3.26 24.23 -10.16
C ALA A 109 -4.41 23.37 -9.58
N LEU A 110 -4.60 23.45 -8.26
CA LEU A 110 -5.61 22.66 -7.54
C LEU A 110 -7.04 23.00 -8.00
N ASP A 111 -7.30 24.24 -8.38
CA ASP A 111 -8.58 24.70 -8.91
C ASP A 111 -8.88 24.21 -10.34
N SER A 112 -7.90 23.61 -11.01
CA SER A 112 -8.07 22.98 -12.32
C SER A 112 -8.55 21.53 -12.25
N ILE A 113 -8.62 20.95 -11.05
CA ILE A 113 -9.09 19.59 -10.79
C ILE A 113 -10.60 19.66 -10.52
N SER A 114 -11.41 18.88 -11.23
CA SER A 114 -12.87 18.85 -11.05
C SER A 114 -13.30 17.93 -9.91
N ALA A 115 -12.55 16.85 -9.68
CA ALA A 115 -12.89 15.87 -8.64
C ALA A 115 -11.66 15.10 -8.10
N VAL A 116 -11.82 14.58 -6.90
CA VAL A 116 -10.96 13.54 -6.31
C VAL A 116 -11.80 12.28 -6.16
N VAL A 117 -11.31 11.17 -6.70
CA VAL A 117 -11.86 9.83 -6.49
C VAL A 117 -11.06 9.14 -5.41
N TRP A 118 -11.70 8.68 -4.35
CA TRP A 118 -11.08 7.75 -3.40
C TRP A 118 -11.37 6.32 -3.81
N SER A 119 -10.31 5.52 -3.93
CA SER A 119 -10.41 4.08 -4.07
C SER A 119 -11.09 3.45 -2.85
N HIS A 120 -10.72 3.91 -1.64
CA HIS A 120 -11.32 3.54 -0.37
C HIS A 120 -10.92 4.55 0.73
N GLY A 121 -11.29 4.28 1.99
CA GLY A 121 -11.21 5.24 3.10
C GLY A 121 -10.01 5.09 4.02
N HIS A 122 -8.95 4.39 3.61
CA HIS A 122 -7.73 4.30 4.42
C HIS A 122 -6.87 5.56 4.31
N ALA A 123 -6.13 5.85 5.38
CA ALA A 123 -5.44 7.11 5.58
C ALA A 123 -4.34 7.42 4.55
N ASP A 124 -3.79 6.39 3.91
CA ASP A 124 -2.81 6.45 2.83
C ASP A 124 -3.41 6.67 1.44
N HIS A 125 -4.74 6.80 1.33
CA HIS A 125 -5.42 7.06 0.06
C HIS A 125 -6.19 8.38 0.06
N THR A 126 -6.60 8.87 1.23
CA THR A 126 -7.55 9.97 1.35
C THR A 126 -6.89 11.36 1.36
N GLY A 127 -5.61 11.47 1.73
CA GLY A 127 -4.89 12.73 1.85
C GLY A 127 -5.55 13.73 2.82
N ASP A 128 -5.23 15.01 2.64
CA ASP A 128 -5.98 16.11 3.26
C ASP A 128 -6.86 16.80 2.21
N MET A 129 -8.13 16.43 2.17
CA MET A 129 -9.09 17.02 1.23
C MET A 129 -9.33 18.51 1.49
N SER A 130 -9.07 19.01 2.70
CA SER A 130 -9.32 20.43 3.06
C SER A 130 -8.41 21.41 2.31
N LEU A 131 -7.28 20.93 1.79
CA LEU A 131 -6.35 21.72 0.96
C LEU A 131 -6.87 21.96 -0.46
N PHE A 132 -7.76 21.11 -0.96
CA PHE A 132 -8.42 21.32 -2.25
C PHE A 132 -9.52 22.37 -2.13
N PRO A 133 -9.74 23.23 -3.16
CA PRO A 133 -10.89 24.12 -3.21
C PRO A 133 -12.20 23.37 -3.01
N SER A 134 -13.17 23.99 -2.35
CA SER A 134 -14.48 23.35 -2.09
C SER A 134 -15.30 23.09 -3.36
N SER A 135 -14.87 23.60 -4.52
CA SER A 135 -15.43 23.30 -5.84
C SER A 135 -15.01 21.93 -6.38
N VAL A 136 -14.03 21.28 -5.76
CA VAL A 136 -13.57 19.94 -6.14
C VAL A 136 -14.51 18.91 -5.53
N ASP A 137 -15.21 18.16 -6.38
CA ASP A 137 -16.12 17.09 -5.95
C ASP A 137 -15.31 15.96 -5.29
N LEU A 138 -15.88 15.32 -4.27
CA LEU A 138 -15.35 14.07 -3.72
C LEU A 138 -16.19 12.90 -4.24
N VAL A 139 -15.57 11.97 -4.94
CA VAL A 139 -16.21 10.80 -5.55
C VAL A 139 -15.80 9.55 -4.79
N VAL A 140 -16.79 8.78 -4.35
CA VAL A 140 -16.58 7.53 -3.58
C VAL A 140 -17.56 6.46 -4.05
N SER A 141 -17.28 5.19 -3.74
CA SER A 141 -18.30 4.14 -3.87
C SER A 141 -19.48 4.42 -2.95
N ASN A 142 -20.68 4.08 -3.40
CA ASN A 142 -21.89 4.15 -2.57
C ASN A 142 -21.82 3.25 -1.32
N GLU A 143 -21.01 2.18 -1.37
CA GLU A 143 -20.79 1.24 -0.28
C GLU A 143 -19.73 1.71 0.73
N LEU A 144 -18.97 2.76 0.41
CA LEU A 144 -17.95 3.30 1.31
C LEU A 144 -18.61 3.96 2.53
N SER A 145 -18.15 3.58 3.73
CA SER A 145 -18.50 4.30 4.96
C SER A 145 -17.90 5.70 4.92
N THR A 146 -18.74 6.70 5.22
CA THR A 146 -18.30 8.10 5.36
C THR A 146 -18.52 8.60 6.79
N GLU A 147 -18.56 7.68 7.75
CA GLU A 147 -18.51 8.03 9.18
C GLU A 147 -17.17 8.70 9.47
N THR A 148 -17.20 9.76 10.27
CA THR A 148 -16.02 10.56 10.61
C THR A 148 -15.66 10.35 12.06
N ALA A 149 -14.51 10.87 12.50
CA ALA A 149 -14.10 10.85 13.91
C ALA A 149 -15.15 11.41 14.88
N ASP A 150 -16.06 12.28 14.41
CA ASP A 150 -17.15 12.84 15.22
C ASP A 150 -18.27 11.82 15.50
N THR A 151 -18.45 10.84 14.60
CA THR A 151 -19.54 9.85 14.66
C THR A 151 -19.05 8.44 14.96
N ASP A 152 -17.83 8.10 14.55
CA ASP A 152 -17.11 6.88 14.90
C ASP A 152 -15.68 7.21 15.35
N PRO A 153 -15.33 7.02 16.64
CA PRO A 153 -13.99 7.31 17.15
C PRO A 153 -12.88 6.43 16.55
N ASN A 154 -13.21 5.37 15.82
CA ASN A 154 -12.24 4.54 15.10
C ASN A 154 -12.07 4.93 13.62
N SER A 155 -12.81 5.94 13.14
CA SER A 155 -12.69 6.38 11.75
C SER A 155 -11.35 7.08 11.50
N PHE A 156 -10.79 6.85 10.31
CA PHE A 156 -9.65 7.59 9.78
C PHE A 156 -10.06 8.94 9.16
N LEU A 157 -11.36 9.15 8.95
CA LEU A 157 -11.91 10.29 8.22
C LEU A 157 -12.29 11.43 9.16
N LEU A 158 -12.17 12.66 8.67
CA LEU A 158 -12.54 13.89 9.36
C LEU A 158 -13.74 14.55 8.70
N ALA A 159 -14.51 15.31 9.47
CA ALA A 159 -15.58 16.15 8.92
C ALA A 159 -15.06 17.18 7.90
N SER A 160 -13.79 17.62 8.03
CA SER A 160 -13.12 18.52 7.10
C SER A 160 -12.98 17.93 5.69
N ASP A 161 -12.91 16.60 5.57
CA ASP A 161 -12.72 15.94 4.28
C ASP A 161 -13.93 16.14 3.36
N PHE A 162 -15.11 16.33 3.96
CA PHE A 162 -16.39 16.52 3.27
C PHE A 162 -16.87 17.98 3.28
N ALA A 163 -16.21 18.86 4.04
CA ALA A 163 -16.72 20.19 4.31
C ALA A 163 -16.82 21.04 3.03
N GLY A 164 -18.01 21.59 2.78
CA GLY A 164 -18.25 22.59 1.73
C GLY A 164 -18.20 22.07 0.30
N ARG A 165 -17.99 20.77 0.07
CA ARG A 165 -17.90 20.15 -1.25
C ARG A 165 -19.02 19.16 -1.52
N LYS A 166 -19.23 18.86 -2.80
CA LYS A 166 -20.23 17.87 -3.21
C LYS A 166 -19.64 16.47 -3.11
N LEU A 167 -20.34 15.61 -2.37
CA LEU A 167 -20.06 14.17 -2.29
C LEU A 167 -20.86 13.43 -3.37
N VAL A 168 -20.16 12.79 -4.29
CA VAL A 168 -20.72 11.95 -5.35
C VAL A 168 -20.53 10.49 -4.98
N ARG A 169 -21.64 9.76 -4.84
CA ARG A 169 -21.62 8.31 -4.58
C ARG A 169 -21.88 7.55 -5.88
N VAL A 170 -20.90 6.75 -6.30
CA VAL A 170 -21.01 5.88 -7.47
C VAL A 170 -21.65 4.57 -7.04
N ASP A 171 -22.84 4.30 -7.57
CA ASP A 171 -23.61 3.08 -7.30
C ASP A 171 -23.34 2.03 -8.38
N LEU A 172 -22.29 1.23 -8.15
CA LEU A 172 -21.89 0.16 -9.07
C LEU A 172 -22.84 -1.04 -9.02
N GLU A 173 -23.66 -1.19 -7.97
CA GLU A 173 -24.64 -2.27 -7.90
C GLU A 173 -25.71 -2.19 -8.99
N LYS A 174 -26.02 -0.96 -9.42
CA LYS A 174 -26.96 -0.69 -10.51
C LYS A 174 -26.32 -0.71 -11.88
N SER A 175 -25.00 -0.91 -11.98
CA SER A 175 -24.33 -0.92 -13.27
C SER A 175 -24.62 -2.22 -14.04
N SER A 176 -25.01 -2.06 -15.31
CA SER A 176 -25.08 -3.16 -16.28
C SER A 176 -23.78 -3.38 -17.05
N LEU A 177 -22.81 -2.46 -16.91
CA LEU A 177 -21.51 -2.59 -17.54
C LEU A 177 -20.60 -3.44 -16.66
N THR A 178 -20.01 -4.48 -17.26
CA THR A 178 -18.97 -5.28 -16.63
C THR A 178 -17.72 -5.30 -17.48
N ILE A 179 -16.55 -5.13 -16.87
CA ILE A 179 -15.25 -5.21 -17.54
C ILE A 179 -14.39 -6.22 -16.79
N GLY A 180 -13.93 -7.26 -17.48
CA GLY A 180 -13.10 -8.31 -16.89
C GLY A 180 -13.68 -8.98 -15.63
N GLY A 181 -15.01 -9.08 -15.56
CA GLY A 181 -15.71 -9.69 -14.43
C GLY A 181 -16.03 -8.76 -13.26
N PHE A 182 -15.70 -7.46 -13.36
CA PHE A 182 -16.06 -6.45 -12.37
C PHE A 182 -17.17 -5.55 -12.88
N ARG A 183 -18.08 -5.12 -11.99
CA ARG A 183 -19.05 -4.05 -12.29
C ARG A 183 -18.26 -2.76 -12.52
N ALA A 184 -18.63 -2.01 -13.55
CA ALA A 184 -17.86 -0.85 -13.98
C ALA A 184 -18.73 0.39 -14.19
N HIS A 185 -18.16 1.56 -13.96
CA HIS A 185 -18.78 2.86 -14.26
C HIS A 185 -17.84 3.67 -15.15
N ASP A 186 -18.30 4.06 -16.32
CA ASP A 186 -17.58 4.97 -17.21
C ASP A 186 -17.70 6.39 -16.68
N TYR A 187 -16.63 6.90 -16.08
CA TYR A 187 -16.64 8.15 -15.32
C TYR A 187 -16.86 9.37 -16.21
N PHE A 188 -16.16 9.43 -17.35
CA PHE A 188 -16.31 10.52 -18.31
C PHE A 188 -17.45 10.27 -19.31
N GLY A 189 -17.97 9.03 -19.37
CA GLY A 189 -19.04 8.63 -20.28
C GLY A 189 -18.61 8.50 -21.75
N ASP A 190 -17.30 8.54 -22.01
CA ASP A 190 -16.70 8.46 -23.34
C ASP A 190 -15.82 7.22 -23.53
N GLY A 191 -15.72 6.36 -22.52
CA GLY A 191 -14.96 5.11 -22.53
C GLY A 191 -13.45 5.26 -22.34
N SER A 192 -13.00 6.41 -21.83
CA SER A 192 -11.58 6.69 -21.56
C SER A 192 -11.13 6.33 -20.14
N PHE A 193 -12.03 6.33 -19.14
CA PHE A 193 -11.71 6.03 -17.75
C PHE A 193 -12.88 5.36 -17.04
N TYR A 194 -12.63 4.19 -16.45
CA TYR A 194 -13.64 3.40 -15.77
C TYR A 194 -13.27 3.21 -14.30
N LEU A 195 -14.25 3.36 -13.41
CA LEU A 195 -14.17 2.90 -12.03
C LEU A 195 -14.70 1.47 -11.96
N LEU A 196 -13.98 0.58 -11.28
CA LEU A 196 -14.30 -0.84 -11.17
C LEU A 196 -14.56 -1.19 -9.71
N ASP A 197 -15.64 -1.92 -9.47
CA ASP A 197 -15.98 -2.48 -8.17
C ASP A 197 -15.12 -3.71 -7.89
N VAL A 198 -14.13 -3.58 -6.99
CA VAL A 198 -13.13 -4.61 -6.69
C VAL A 198 -13.20 -4.96 -5.20
N PRO A 199 -14.17 -5.79 -4.78
CA PRO A 199 -14.44 -6.04 -3.38
C PRO A 199 -13.34 -6.87 -2.71
N GLY A 200 -13.24 -6.73 -1.39
CA GLY A 200 -12.45 -7.61 -0.53
C GLY A 200 -11.63 -6.89 0.53
N HIS A 201 -10.88 -5.86 0.11
CA HIS A 201 -10.03 -5.07 1.00
C HIS A 201 -10.83 -4.21 1.97
N GLN A 202 -11.67 -3.33 1.43
CA GLN A 202 -12.66 -2.54 2.18
C GLN A 202 -14.01 -2.56 1.44
N HIS A 203 -15.12 -2.41 2.16
CA HIS A 203 -16.43 -2.23 1.53
C HIS A 203 -16.41 -1.00 0.63
N GLY A 204 -16.86 -1.18 -0.62
CA GLY A 204 -16.81 -0.13 -1.64
C GLY A 204 -15.42 0.18 -2.19
N HIS A 205 -14.45 -0.72 -2.06
CA HIS A 205 -13.13 -0.56 -2.71
C HIS A 205 -13.26 -0.47 -4.23
N LEU A 206 -12.61 0.54 -4.80
CA LEU A 206 -12.56 0.80 -6.22
C LEU A 206 -11.14 0.61 -6.76
N SER A 207 -11.05 -0.07 -7.90
CA SER A 207 -9.92 0.09 -8.82
C SER A 207 -10.33 0.99 -9.99
N ALA A 208 -9.39 1.38 -10.84
CA ALA A 208 -9.69 2.08 -12.07
C ALA A 208 -8.99 1.49 -13.29
N LEU A 209 -9.61 1.65 -14.46
CA LEU A 209 -9.04 1.26 -15.74
C LEU A 209 -9.01 2.49 -16.66
N ALA A 210 -7.80 2.96 -16.95
CA ALA A 210 -7.54 4.12 -17.78
C ALA A 210 -7.14 3.68 -19.19
N ARG A 211 -7.84 4.15 -20.21
CA ARG A 211 -7.46 3.95 -21.62
C ARG A 211 -6.46 5.04 -22.01
N VAL A 212 -5.21 4.67 -22.21
CA VAL A 212 -4.13 5.60 -22.60
C VAL A 212 -3.87 5.63 -24.10
N ALA A 213 -4.20 4.54 -24.80
CA ALA A 213 -4.31 4.47 -26.26
C ALA A 213 -5.50 3.59 -26.65
N GLU A 214 -5.87 3.54 -27.94
CA GLU A 214 -7.06 2.84 -28.44
C GLU A 214 -7.27 1.45 -27.81
N ASN A 215 -6.20 0.68 -27.68
CA ASN A 215 -6.19 -0.65 -27.07
C ASN A 215 -5.18 -0.80 -25.93
N ASP A 216 -4.60 0.29 -25.41
CA ASP A 216 -3.62 0.21 -24.31
C ASP A 216 -4.19 0.85 -23.05
N PHE A 217 -4.07 0.15 -21.94
CA PHE A 217 -4.70 0.52 -20.68
C PHE A 217 -3.73 0.46 -19.51
N VAL A 218 -4.00 1.28 -18.50
CA VAL A 218 -3.40 1.17 -17.17
C VAL A 218 -4.49 0.78 -16.18
N PHE A 219 -4.29 -0.32 -15.47
CA PHE A 219 -5.16 -0.75 -14.37
C PHE A 219 -4.57 -0.24 -13.06
N LEU A 220 -5.25 0.71 -12.42
CA LEU A 220 -4.90 1.28 -11.13
C LEU A 220 -5.56 0.44 -10.05
N GLY A 221 -4.80 -0.49 -9.46
CA GLY A 221 -5.36 -1.52 -8.58
C GLY A 221 -5.63 -1.10 -7.15
N ALA A 222 -5.14 0.07 -6.73
CA ALA A 222 -5.16 0.51 -5.33
C ALA A 222 -4.77 -0.67 -4.41
N ASP A 223 -5.55 -0.91 -3.37
CA ASP A 223 -5.37 -1.99 -2.40
C ASP A 223 -6.07 -3.32 -2.74
N ALA A 224 -6.37 -3.57 -4.02
CA ALA A 224 -6.89 -4.89 -4.41
C ALA A 224 -5.90 -6.02 -4.04
N CYS A 225 -4.60 -5.70 -4.10
CA CYS A 225 -3.52 -6.41 -3.40
C CYS A 225 -2.28 -5.50 -3.36
N HIS A 226 -1.32 -5.81 -2.49
CA HIS A 226 -0.18 -4.92 -2.23
C HIS A 226 1.13 -5.39 -2.83
N HIS A 227 1.21 -6.66 -3.26
CA HIS A 227 2.46 -7.26 -3.75
C HIS A 227 2.23 -8.03 -5.05
N ALA A 228 3.08 -7.82 -6.06
CA ALA A 228 2.94 -8.46 -7.39
C ALA A 228 2.89 -10.01 -7.33
N GLY A 229 3.59 -10.61 -6.37
CA GLY A 229 3.51 -12.05 -6.07
C GLY A 229 2.11 -12.57 -5.67
N VAL A 230 1.16 -11.71 -5.31
CA VAL A 230 -0.26 -12.08 -5.11
C VAL A 230 -0.98 -12.29 -6.45
N LEU A 231 -0.51 -11.64 -7.52
CA LEU A 231 -1.04 -11.81 -8.88
C LEU A 231 -0.29 -12.87 -9.69
N ARG A 232 0.98 -13.17 -9.35
CA ARG A 232 1.92 -13.86 -10.25
C ARG A 232 2.71 -14.96 -9.56
N PRO A 233 3.05 -16.06 -10.27
CA PRO A 233 2.74 -16.37 -11.68
C PRO A 233 1.33 -16.92 -11.91
N THR A 234 0.88 -16.91 -13.17
CA THR A 234 -0.25 -17.72 -13.65
C THR A 234 0.09 -18.43 -14.97
N ALA A 235 -0.67 -19.46 -15.33
CA ALA A 235 -0.47 -20.17 -16.60
C ALA A 235 -0.60 -19.23 -17.82
N LEU A 236 -1.59 -18.33 -17.82
CA LEU A 236 -1.79 -17.36 -18.88
C LEU A 236 -0.67 -16.31 -18.93
N LEU A 237 -0.12 -15.92 -17.77
CA LEU A 237 1.01 -14.99 -17.72
C LEU A 237 2.25 -15.61 -18.37
N HIS A 238 2.56 -16.88 -18.08
CA HIS A 238 3.68 -17.59 -18.72
C HIS A 238 3.54 -17.63 -20.25
N GLU A 239 2.33 -17.86 -20.76
CA GLU A 239 2.06 -17.88 -22.20
C GLU A 239 2.29 -16.50 -22.86
N ARG A 240 1.81 -15.43 -22.21
CA ARG A 240 1.75 -14.09 -22.81
C ARG A 240 2.94 -13.20 -22.47
N SER A 241 3.64 -13.46 -21.37
CA SER A 241 4.76 -12.69 -20.86
C SER A 241 5.76 -13.64 -20.19
N PRO A 242 6.45 -14.50 -20.96
CA PRO A 242 7.35 -15.50 -20.40
C PRO A 242 8.50 -14.87 -19.61
N CYS A 243 8.87 -15.51 -18.49
CA CYS A 243 9.99 -15.07 -17.66
C CYS A 243 11.31 -15.10 -18.45
N PRO A 244 12.15 -14.05 -18.39
CA PRO A 244 13.47 -14.05 -19.02
C PRO A 244 14.31 -15.24 -18.56
N GLY A 245 15.01 -15.90 -19.49
CA GLY A 245 15.73 -17.16 -19.19
C GLY A 245 16.78 -17.04 -18.08
N ALA A 246 17.45 -15.89 -17.96
CA ALA A 246 18.42 -15.63 -16.88
C ALA A 246 17.75 -15.57 -15.51
N LEU A 247 16.61 -14.88 -15.40
CA LEU A 247 15.82 -14.79 -14.18
C LEU A 247 15.21 -16.15 -13.83
N LEU A 248 14.65 -16.85 -14.83
CA LEU A 248 14.12 -18.21 -14.66
C LEU A 248 15.19 -19.15 -14.07
N ALA A 249 16.43 -19.10 -14.56
CA ALA A 249 17.53 -19.88 -14.01
C ALA A 249 17.89 -19.44 -12.58
N ALA A 250 17.97 -18.13 -12.31
CA ALA A 250 18.27 -17.60 -10.99
C ALA A 250 17.23 -18.01 -9.94
N THR A 251 15.94 -18.07 -10.30
CA THR A 251 14.86 -18.45 -9.36
C THR A 251 15.01 -19.85 -8.77
N ARG A 252 15.71 -20.77 -9.43
CA ARG A 252 15.94 -22.14 -8.93
C ARG A 252 16.66 -22.19 -7.59
N THR A 253 17.52 -21.20 -7.35
CA THR A 253 18.37 -21.11 -6.16
C THR A 253 17.99 -19.96 -5.24
N SER A 254 17.51 -18.84 -5.80
CA SER A 254 17.13 -17.66 -5.03
C SER A 254 15.78 -17.81 -4.32
N VAL A 255 14.83 -18.54 -4.90
CA VAL A 255 13.49 -18.72 -4.33
C VAL A 255 13.45 -19.91 -3.39
N SER A 256 12.81 -19.71 -2.24
CA SER A 256 12.68 -20.73 -1.20
C SER A 256 11.79 -21.91 -1.62
N HIS A 257 12.41 -23.04 -2.00
CA HIS A 257 11.69 -24.30 -2.27
C HIS A 257 10.91 -24.84 -1.05
N THR A 258 11.32 -24.52 0.18
CA THR A 258 10.60 -24.93 1.40
C THR A 258 9.23 -24.26 1.51
N HIS A 259 9.14 -22.99 1.13
CA HIS A 259 7.90 -22.20 1.20
C HIS A 259 7.11 -22.30 -0.13
N PHE A 260 7.81 -22.54 -1.23
CA PHE A 260 7.22 -22.67 -2.57
C PHE A 260 7.65 -24.00 -3.21
N PRO A 261 7.11 -25.14 -2.77
CA PRO A 261 7.50 -26.44 -3.32
C PRO A 261 7.04 -26.58 -4.78
N SER A 262 7.90 -27.18 -5.60
CA SER A 262 7.58 -27.51 -7.00
C SER A 262 6.60 -28.70 -7.05
N ALA A 263 5.58 -28.62 -7.92
CA ALA A 263 4.56 -29.70 -8.05
C ALA A 263 5.14 -31.00 -8.64
N THR A 264 6.17 -30.88 -9.47
CA THR A 264 6.98 -31.99 -9.95
C THR A 264 8.25 -32.05 -9.12
N SER A 265 8.47 -33.17 -8.43
CA SER A 265 9.74 -33.47 -7.77
C SER A 265 10.86 -33.50 -8.83
N SER A 266 11.51 -32.37 -9.09
CA SER A 266 12.84 -32.40 -9.68
C SER A 266 13.73 -33.15 -8.70
N ALA A 267 14.66 -33.97 -9.21
CA ALA A 267 15.48 -34.87 -8.39
C ALA A 267 16.39 -34.15 -7.37
N GLU A 268 16.36 -32.81 -7.31
CA GLU A 268 17.29 -31.96 -6.57
C GLU A 268 16.60 -31.01 -5.57
N GLY A 269 15.26 -30.98 -5.47
CA GLY A 269 14.57 -30.13 -4.50
C GLY A 269 14.68 -28.63 -4.80
N GLU A 270 14.81 -28.25 -6.07
CA GLU A 270 14.90 -26.86 -6.54
C GLU A 270 13.52 -26.27 -6.88
N PHE A 271 13.38 -24.95 -6.73
CA PHE A 271 12.19 -24.21 -7.17
C PHE A 271 12.09 -24.19 -8.70
N ASP A 272 10.91 -24.49 -9.25
CA ASP A 272 10.63 -24.46 -10.68
C ASP A 272 9.53 -23.44 -11.00
N LEU A 273 9.95 -22.22 -11.34
CA LEU A 273 9.03 -21.15 -11.75
C LEU A 273 8.25 -21.51 -13.02
N ALA A 274 8.85 -22.24 -13.97
CA ALA A 274 8.21 -22.58 -15.23
C ALA A 274 7.05 -23.56 -15.05
N ALA A 275 7.14 -24.45 -14.05
CA ALA A 275 6.05 -25.35 -13.68
C ALA A 275 5.00 -24.68 -12.78
N ARG A 276 5.31 -23.54 -12.14
CA ARG A 276 4.39 -22.86 -11.23
C ARG A 276 3.36 -22.03 -11.99
N THR A 277 2.09 -22.39 -11.81
CA THR A 277 0.94 -21.72 -12.46
C THR A 277 -0.01 -21.02 -11.50
N LYS A 278 0.41 -20.86 -10.23
CA LYS A 278 -0.34 -20.17 -9.17
C LYS A 278 0.51 -19.06 -8.55
N PRO A 279 -0.11 -17.96 -8.08
CA PRO A 279 0.62 -16.87 -7.45
C PRO A 279 1.52 -17.30 -6.30
N MET A 280 2.60 -16.56 -6.05
CA MET A 280 3.53 -16.82 -4.94
C MET A 280 2.83 -16.63 -3.60
N PHE A 281 2.01 -15.59 -3.47
CA PHE A 281 1.32 -15.20 -2.26
C PHE A 281 -0.20 -15.21 -2.44
N THR A 282 -0.91 -15.17 -1.32
CA THR A 282 -2.34 -14.85 -1.22
C THR A 282 -2.50 -13.58 -0.39
N VAL A 283 -3.68 -12.95 -0.41
CA VAL A 283 -3.95 -11.86 0.52
C VAL A 283 -3.91 -12.37 1.97
N ALA A 284 -3.59 -11.48 2.90
CA ALA A 284 -3.53 -11.82 4.31
C ALA A 284 -4.92 -12.08 4.89
N SER A 285 -5.03 -13.08 5.78
CA SER A 285 -6.26 -13.44 6.48
C SER A 285 -6.19 -13.06 7.96
N ASN A 286 -5.95 -11.77 8.22
CA ASN A 286 -5.68 -11.19 9.55
C ASN A 286 -6.69 -10.08 9.95
N GLY A 287 -7.69 -9.82 9.11
CA GLY A 287 -8.68 -8.75 9.29
C GLY A 287 -8.38 -7.44 8.57
N TYR A 288 -7.23 -7.30 7.89
CA TYR A 288 -6.92 -6.14 7.05
C TYR A 288 -7.79 -6.12 5.78
N PHE A 289 -8.00 -7.28 5.16
CA PHE A 289 -9.03 -7.49 4.15
C PHE A 289 -10.35 -7.85 4.85
N VAL A 290 -11.37 -7.00 4.71
CA VAL A 290 -12.67 -7.20 5.35
C VAL A 290 -13.42 -8.45 4.86
N ASP A 291 -13.17 -8.87 3.61
CA ASP A 291 -13.72 -10.08 2.99
C ASP A 291 -12.63 -10.78 2.16
N VAL A 292 -11.92 -11.72 2.80
CA VAL A 292 -10.81 -12.47 2.18
C VAL A 292 -11.29 -13.30 0.97
N PRO A 293 -12.40 -14.07 1.01
CA PRO A 293 -12.91 -14.75 -0.18
C PRO A 293 -13.19 -13.82 -1.36
N ALA A 294 -13.79 -12.65 -1.12
CA ALA A 294 -14.01 -11.66 -2.18
C ALA A 294 -12.71 -11.07 -2.71
N ALA A 295 -11.74 -10.78 -1.83
CA ALA A 295 -10.41 -10.29 -2.21
C ALA A 295 -9.67 -11.30 -3.11
N GLU A 296 -9.69 -12.58 -2.76
CA GLU A 296 -9.10 -13.66 -3.56
C GLU A 296 -9.80 -13.84 -4.91
N ASP A 297 -11.13 -13.69 -4.98
CA ASP A 297 -11.87 -13.70 -6.25
C ASP A 297 -11.51 -12.49 -7.13
N SER A 298 -11.37 -11.31 -6.52
CA SER A 298 -10.89 -10.09 -7.18
C SER A 298 -9.48 -10.27 -7.75
N VAL A 299 -8.54 -10.77 -6.94
CA VAL A 299 -7.17 -11.10 -7.35
C VAL A 299 -7.15 -12.14 -8.47
N SER A 300 -8.01 -13.17 -8.39
CA SER A 300 -8.14 -14.20 -9.43
C SER A 300 -8.60 -13.62 -10.77
N LYS A 301 -9.60 -12.72 -10.76
CA LYS A 301 -10.03 -11.99 -11.97
C LYS A 301 -8.92 -11.10 -12.51
N MET A 302 -8.23 -10.36 -11.64
CA MET A 302 -7.09 -9.52 -12.03
C MET A 302 -5.98 -10.32 -12.70
N SER A 303 -5.54 -11.41 -12.07
CA SER A 303 -4.47 -12.29 -12.56
C SER A 303 -4.86 -13.17 -13.75
N GLY A 304 -6.16 -13.38 -13.98
CA GLY A 304 -6.70 -14.13 -15.12
C GLY A 304 -7.02 -13.27 -16.35
N VAL A 305 -7.38 -12.00 -16.15
CA VAL A 305 -7.92 -11.14 -17.21
C VAL A 305 -7.01 -9.97 -17.56
N PHE A 306 -6.58 -9.20 -16.56
CA PHE A 306 -5.88 -7.93 -16.76
C PHE A 306 -4.37 -8.12 -16.78
N ASP A 307 -3.80 -8.71 -15.73
CA ASP A 307 -2.35 -8.89 -15.60
C ASP A 307 -1.68 -9.66 -16.76
N PRO A 308 -2.26 -10.75 -17.30
CA PRO A 308 -1.66 -11.45 -18.43
C PRO A 308 -1.92 -10.75 -19.78
N SER A 309 -2.81 -9.76 -19.84
CA SER A 309 -3.13 -9.07 -21.09
C SER A 309 -1.94 -8.23 -21.59
N PRO A 310 -1.48 -8.38 -22.85
CA PRO A 310 -0.40 -7.54 -23.38
C PRO A 310 -0.79 -6.05 -23.52
N ASP A 311 -2.07 -5.76 -23.34
CA ASP A 311 -2.71 -4.47 -23.56
C ASP A 311 -3.01 -3.73 -22.25
N VAL A 312 -2.73 -4.32 -21.09
CA VAL A 312 -3.00 -3.73 -19.78
C VAL A 312 -1.73 -3.71 -18.93
N PHE A 313 -1.35 -2.55 -18.41
CA PHE A 313 -0.31 -2.42 -17.40
C PHE A 313 -0.95 -2.27 -16.02
N VAL A 314 -0.76 -3.27 -15.14
CA VAL A 314 -1.29 -3.25 -13.78
C VAL A 314 -0.32 -2.53 -12.87
N VAL A 315 -0.82 -1.52 -12.14
CA VAL A 315 -0.08 -0.72 -11.16
C VAL A 315 -0.85 -0.77 -9.85
N LEU A 316 -0.26 -1.38 -8.81
CA LEU A 316 -0.82 -1.42 -7.46
C LEU A 316 -0.38 -0.17 -6.68
N ALA A 317 -1.15 0.26 -5.68
CA ALA A 317 -0.81 1.46 -4.89
C ALA A 317 0.53 1.35 -4.16
N HIS A 318 0.93 0.12 -3.82
CA HIS A 318 2.10 -0.18 -3.02
C HIS A 318 3.12 -1.08 -3.73
N ASP A 319 3.13 -1.10 -5.07
CA ASP A 319 4.08 -1.93 -5.82
C ASP A 319 5.48 -1.33 -5.82
N GLU A 320 6.31 -1.77 -4.88
CA GLU A 320 7.73 -1.38 -4.78
C GLU A 320 8.59 -1.96 -5.90
N SER A 321 8.11 -2.98 -6.62
CA SER A 321 8.85 -3.55 -7.76
C SER A 321 9.00 -2.57 -8.93
N LEU A 322 8.14 -1.54 -8.96
CA LEU A 322 8.12 -0.51 -10.01
C LEU A 322 9.12 0.62 -9.79
N LEU A 323 9.57 0.85 -8.56
CA LEU A 323 10.50 1.93 -8.20
C LEU A 323 11.77 1.94 -9.07
N PRO A 324 12.49 0.81 -9.29
CA PRO A 324 13.67 0.81 -10.15
C PRO A 324 13.36 0.88 -11.66
N ILE A 325 12.09 0.78 -12.08
CA ILE A 325 11.68 0.63 -13.49
C ILE A 325 11.12 1.93 -14.06
N ILE A 326 10.22 2.58 -13.32
CA ILE A 326 9.41 3.70 -13.84
C ILE A 326 10.20 5.03 -13.82
N GLY A 327 11.33 5.10 -13.10
CA GLY A 327 12.27 6.22 -13.15
C GLY A 327 11.88 7.35 -12.19
N LYS A 328 11.94 8.60 -12.66
CA LYS A 328 11.73 9.79 -11.79
C LYS A 328 10.26 10.22 -11.77
N PHE A 329 9.72 10.40 -10.57
CA PHE A 329 8.38 10.92 -10.34
C PHE A 329 8.31 12.47 -10.37
N PRO A 330 7.15 13.06 -10.72
CA PRO A 330 6.00 12.36 -11.29
C PRO A 330 6.28 11.89 -12.72
N VAL A 331 5.61 10.81 -13.11
CA VAL A 331 5.84 10.09 -14.37
C VAL A 331 4.53 9.92 -15.12
N VAL A 332 4.57 10.07 -16.45
CA VAL A 332 3.41 9.84 -17.31
C VAL A 332 3.44 8.40 -17.80
N LEU A 333 2.33 7.69 -17.64
CA LEU A 333 2.21 6.26 -17.95
C LEU A 333 1.75 5.99 -19.39
N ASP A 334 1.37 7.01 -20.16
CA ASP A 334 0.66 6.87 -21.44
C ASP A 334 1.38 5.99 -22.48
N ASP A 335 2.72 6.00 -22.47
CA ASP A 335 3.58 5.26 -23.40
C ASP A 335 4.25 4.03 -22.75
N TRP A 336 3.70 3.51 -21.64
CA TRP A 336 4.24 2.36 -20.89
C TRP A 336 4.61 1.17 -21.78
N LYS A 337 3.80 0.92 -22.82
CA LYS A 337 3.98 -0.21 -23.74
C LYS A 337 5.18 0.00 -24.66
N ALA A 338 5.35 1.21 -25.18
CA ALA A 338 6.49 1.57 -26.01
C ALA A 338 7.80 1.58 -25.21
N ARG A 339 7.73 1.93 -23.92
CA ARG A 339 8.86 1.88 -22.99
C ARG A 339 9.24 0.46 -22.54
N GLY A 340 8.36 -0.51 -22.75
CA GLY A 340 8.58 -1.89 -22.31
C GLY A 340 8.35 -2.11 -20.81
N TRP A 341 7.80 -1.14 -20.08
CA TRP A 341 7.68 -1.21 -18.62
C TRP A 341 6.91 -2.43 -18.11
N LYS A 342 5.84 -2.84 -18.79
CA LYS A 342 5.14 -4.08 -18.43
C LYS A 342 6.08 -5.29 -18.48
N LYS A 343 6.87 -5.41 -19.54
CA LYS A 343 7.80 -6.53 -19.73
C LYS A 343 8.83 -6.57 -18.61
N ASP A 344 9.36 -5.40 -18.24
CA ASP A 344 10.38 -5.29 -17.19
C ASP A 344 9.77 -5.53 -15.80
N ALA A 345 8.56 -5.02 -15.53
CA ALA A 345 7.89 -5.12 -14.24
C ALA A 345 7.27 -6.50 -13.95
N THR A 346 6.90 -7.27 -14.98
CA THR A 346 6.12 -8.51 -14.81
C THR A 346 6.77 -9.47 -13.81
N TRP A 347 8.09 -9.63 -13.90
CA TRP A 347 8.86 -10.59 -13.10
C TRP A 347 9.82 -9.94 -12.10
N ALA A 348 9.87 -8.61 -12.03
CA ALA A 348 10.84 -7.86 -11.24
C ALA A 348 10.84 -8.21 -9.75
N PHE A 349 9.68 -8.57 -9.18
CA PHE A 349 9.56 -9.00 -7.78
C PHE A 349 10.30 -10.31 -7.44
N LEU A 350 10.78 -11.05 -8.45
CA LEU A 350 11.61 -12.25 -8.29
C LEU A 350 13.11 -11.98 -8.47
N GLU A 351 13.50 -10.74 -8.80
CA GLU A 351 14.90 -10.37 -8.99
C GLU A 351 15.56 -10.06 -7.65
N GLU A 352 16.65 -10.78 -7.32
CA GLU A 352 17.45 -10.45 -6.14
C GLU A 352 17.98 -9.01 -6.22
N GLY A 353 17.68 -8.21 -5.20
CA GLY A 353 18.02 -6.79 -5.14
C GLY A 353 16.88 -5.85 -5.54
N ASN A 354 15.78 -6.37 -6.10
CA ASN A 354 14.54 -5.60 -6.19
C ASN A 354 13.93 -5.44 -4.78
N PRO A 355 13.40 -4.27 -4.40
CA PRO A 355 12.77 -4.07 -3.10
C PRO A 355 11.64 -5.09 -2.80
N ALA A 356 10.87 -5.49 -3.82
CA ALA A 356 9.79 -6.47 -3.70
C ALA A 356 10.26 -7.92 -3.57
N PHE A 357 11.56 -8.19 -3.48
CA PHE A 357 12.07 -9.55 -3.37
C PHE A 357 11.77 -10.14 -1.98
N SER A 358 10.62 -10.81 -1.86
CA SER A 358 10.10 -11.37 -0.60
C SER A 358 10.00 -12.91 -0.60
N VAL A 359 10.68 -13.58 -1.53
CA VAL A 359 10.54 -15.03 -1.78
C VAL A 359 11.79 -15.85 -1.43
N GLY A 360 12.82 -15.18 -0.90
CA GLY A 360 14.15 -15.74 -0.67
C GLY A 360 14.19 -16.87 0.37
N THR A 361 15.19 -17.75 0.28
CA THR A 361 15.52 -18.62 1.42
C THR A 361 15.99 -17.76 2.58
N ALA A 362 15.53 -18.05 3.81
CA ALA A 362 16.08 -17.44 5.03
C ALA A 362 17.50 -17.95 5.31
N ILE A 363 18.41 -17.82 4.35
CA ILE A 363 19.85 -18.02 4.45
C ILE A 363 20.52 -17.07 3.45
N ASN A 364 20.43 -15.75 3.68
CA ASN A 364 21.40 -14.81 3.13
C ASN A 364 21.48 -13.51 3.96
N ALA A 365 21.71 -13.68 5.26
CA ALA A 365 22.41 -12.65 6.05
C ALA A 365 23.94 -12.78 5.95
N SER A 366 24.47 -13.69 5.12
CA SER A 366 25.91 -13.95 5.01
C SER A 366 26.33 -14.44 3.62
N CYS A 367 26.29 -13.58 2.60
CA CYS A 367 27.11 -13.74 1.41
C CYS A 367 28.22 -12.69 1.39
N ALA A 368 29.16 -12.82 2.33
CA ALA A 368 30.52 -12.35 2.12
C ALA A 368 31.22 -13.38 1.22
N TYR A 369 31.56 -12.93 0.01
CA TYR A 369 32.41 -13.59 -0.97
C TYR A 369 33.58 -14.34 -0.31
N HIS A 370 33.62 -15.67 -0.46
CA HIS A 370 34.76 -16.51 -0.10
C HIS A 370 35.42 -17.02 -1.39
N PRO A 371 36.64 -16.58 -1.74
CA PRO A 371 37.42 -17.24 -2.78
C PRO A 371 38.09 -18.50 -2.21
N SER A 372 38.04 -19.58 -2.99
CA SER A 372 38.51 -20.91 -2.68
C SER A 372 40.03 -20.99 -2.56
N THR A 373 40.50 -21.79 -1.60
CA THR A 373 41.90 -22.15 -1.39
C THR A 373 42.36 -23.20 -2.40
N SER A 374 43.38 -22.89 -3.20
CA SER A 374 44.31 -23.90 -3.69
C SER A 374 45.73 -23.33 -3.72
N ALA A 375 46.63 -23.99 -3.01
CA ALA A 375 48.05 -23.65 -2.91
C ALA A 375 48.84 -24.21 -4.11
N PRO A 376 49.99 -23.61 -4.43
CA PRO A 376 51.15 -24.43 -4.76
C PRO A 376 52.46 -23.92 -4.12
N HIS A 377 53.27 -24.86 -3.61
CA HIS A 377 54.70 -24.72 -3.29
C HIS A 377 55.56 -25.18 -4.51
N PRO A 378 56.90 -25.06 -4.51
CA PRO A 378 57.72 -23.84 -4.61
C PRO A 378 58.71 -23.87 -5.81
N TYR A 379 59.31 -22.71 -6.12
CA TYR A 379 60.48 -22.34 -6.97
C TYR A 379 61.58 -23.41 -7.25
N PRO A 380 62.50 -23.28 -8.28
CA PRO A 380 63.27 -22.04 -8.56
C PRO A 380 63.92 -21.77 -9.96
N PHE A 381 64.66 -20.64 -10.03
CA PHE A 381 65.64 -20.14 -11.05
C PHE A 381 65.05 -19.45 -12.31
N ASP A 382 65.50 -18.30 -12.84
CA ASP A 382 66.82 -17.64 -12.88
C ASP A 382 66.72 -16.12 -13.20
N MET A 383 67.78 -15.34 -12.94
CA MET A 383 67.87 -13.87 -13.08
C MET A 383 68.00 -13.35 -14.54
N ALA A 384 67.33 -12.21 -14.86
CA ALA A 384 67.98 -10.98 -15.40
C ALA A 384 66.98 -9.92 -15.94
N SER A 385 67.13 -8.67 -15.46
CA SER A 385 67.14 -7.38 -16.20
C SER A 385 66.39 -6.25 -15.47
N SER A 386 67.19 -5.40 -14.83
CA SER A 386 66.78 -4.23 -14.07
C SER A 386 66.49 -3.03 -14.99
N SER A 387 65.21 -2.76 -15.24
CA SER A 387 64.69 -1.42 -15.60
C SER A 387 63.16 -1.36 -15.57
N ARG A 388 62.49 -2.51 -15.47
CA ARG A 388 61.03 -2.63 -15.23
C ARG A 388 60.65 -2.56 -13.75
N ALA A 389 61.53 -3.03 -12.87
CA ALA A 389 61.29 -3.16 -11.43
C ALA A 389 61.05 -1.83 -10.68
N ALA A 390 61.61 -0.71 -11.14
CA ALA A 390 61.42 0.57 -10.45
C ALA A 390 60.02 1.17 -10.68
N ALA A 391 59.44 0.97 -11.86
CA ALA A 391 58.07 1.38 -12.15
C ALA A 391 57.07 0.45 -11.45
N GLU A 392 57.32 -0.86 -11.51
CA GLU A 392 56.47 -1.89 -10.90
C GLU A 392 56.41 -1.76 -9.37
N HIS A 393 57.53 -1.49 -8.71
CA HIS A 393 57.57 -1.26 -7.25
C HIS A 393 56.86 0.04 -6.82
N THR A 394 56.75 1.02 -7.72
CA THR A 394 55.98 2.25 -7.46
C THR A 394 54.48 1.98 -7.57
N TYR A 395 54.05 1.21 -8.59
CA TYR A 395 52.66 0.79 -8.76
C TYR A 395 52.20 -0.19 -7.67
N GLU A 396 53.05 -1.11 -7.25
CA GLU A 396 52.77 -2.03 -6.13
C GLU A 396 52.59 -1.25 -4.83
N SER A 397 53.46 -0.28 -4.52
CA SER A 397 53.29 0.54 -3.31
C SER A 397 52.02 1.40 -3.31
N GLN A 398 51.59 1.86 -4.49
CA GLN A 398 50.34 2.63 -4.63
C GLN A 398 49.11 1.72 -4.52
N ASN A 399 49.17 0.51 -5.07
CA ASN A 399 48.12 -0.48 -4.90
C ASN A 399 47.99 -0.94 -3.44
N ASP A 400 49.11 -1.15 -2.75
CA ASP A 400 49.12 -1.52 -1.34
C ASP A 400 48.54 -0.41 -0.47
N GLN A 401 48.86 0.86 -0.75
CA GLN A 401 48.23 2.00 -0.07
C GLN A 401 46.72 2.12 -0.35
N GLN A 402 46.28 1.85 -1.58
CA GLN A 402 44.85 1.83 -1.92
C GLN A 402 44.13 0.65 -1.28
N LEU A 403 44.77 -0.52 -1.20
CA LEU A 403 44.27 -1.70 -0.50
C LEU A 403 44.11 -1.40 0.99
N ASP A 404 45.12 -0.82 1.64
CA ASP A 404 45.04 -0.47 3.06
C ASP A 404 43.94 0.56 3.36
N ASP A 405 43.77 1.56 2.49
CA ASP A 405 42.66 2.52 2.58
C ASP A 405 41.30 1.81 2.42
N LEU A 406 41.17 0.89 1.45
CA LEU A 406 39.97 0.09 1.23
C LEU A 406 39.67 -0.82 2.44
N HIS A 407 40.70 -1.44 3.02
CA HIS A 407 40.61 -2.29 4.21
C HIS A 407 40.23 -1.50 5.47
N SER A 408 40.61 -0.23 5.57
CA SER A 408 40.21 0.67 6.66
C SER A 408 38.73 1.07 6.53
N LYS A 409 38.27 1.35 5.30
CA LYS A 409 36.86 1.63 4.97
C LYS A 409 35.98 0.41 5.19
N LEU A 410 36.46 -0.79 4.84
CA LEU A 410 35.81 -2.07 5.11
C LEU A 410 35.67 -2.38 6.61
N ARG A 411 36.68 -2.02 7.42
CA ARG A 411 36.59 -2.14 8.89
C ARG A 411 35.58 -1.17 9.48
N THR A 412 35.51 0.05 8.96
CA THR A 412 34.52 1.06 9.38
C THR A 412 33.11 0.63 9.00
N LEU A 413 32.91 0.10 7.78
CA LEU A 413 31.66 -0.50 7.34
C LEU A 413 31.27 -1.72 8.18
N ARG A 414 32.22 -2.61 8.50
CA ARG A 414 31.96 -3.73 9.41
C ARG A 414 31.52 -3.28 10.80
N GLY A 415 32.13 -2.22 11.35
CA GLY A 415 31.71 -1.63 12.62
C GLY A 415 30.25 -1.15 12.55
N ILE A 416 29.91 -0.40 11.50
CA ILE A 416 28.54 0.08 11.26
C ILE A 416 27.55 -1.09 11.06
N THR A 417 27.97 -2.17 10.37
CA THR A 417 27.11 -3.36 10.18
C THR A 417 26.90 -4.14 11.48
N THR A 418 27.92 -4.23 12.35
CA THR A 418 27.77 -4.85 13.67
C THR A 418 26.89 -4.00 14.58
N ASP A 419 27.03 -2.68 14.56
CA ASP A 419 26.17 -1.76 15.30
C ASP A 419 24.70 -1.85 14.82
N ILE A 420 24.47 -2.01 13.50
CA ILE A 420 23.13 -2.25 12.92
C ILE A 420 22.58 -3.63 13.34
N TYR A 421 23.42 -4.67 13.39
CA TYR A 421 22.99 -6.01 13.80
C TYR A 421 22.56 -6.03 15.27
N ASP A 422 23.33 -5.39 16.14
CA ASP A 422 23.02 -5.26 17.57
C ASP A 422 21.79 -4.36 17.79
N ASP A 423 21.59 -3.32 16.96
CA ASP A 423 20.40 -2.47 16.97
C ASP A 423 19.14 -3.23 16.53
N VAL A 424 19.23 -4.05 15.48
CA VAL A 424 18.13 -4.92 15.00
C VAL A 424 17.75 -5.99 16.04
N GLU A 425 18.71 -6.57 16.75
CA GLU A 425 18.40 -7.52 17.82
C GLU A 425 17.74 -6.81 19.02
N SER A 426 18.12 -5.57 19.30
CA SER A 426 17.47 -4.74 20.32
C SER A 426 16.04 -4.32 19.93
N GLN A 427 15.82 -4.05 18.64
CA GLN A 427 14.51 -3.69 18.07
C GLN A 427 13.56 -4.89 17.97
N ASN A 428 14.07 -6.09 17.68
CA ASN A 428 13.26 -7.32 17.72
C ASN A 428 12.74 -7.61 19.13
N ARG A 429 13.54 -7.34 20.18
CA ARG A 429 13.07 -7.45 21.58
C ARG A 429 12.07 -6.36 21.96
N LEU A 430 12.14 -5.19 21.33
CA LEU A 430 11.13 -4.12 21.47
C LEU A 430 9.83 -4.44 20.71
N LEU A 431 9.91 -5.15 19.58
CA LEU A 431 8.75 -5.61 18.81
C LEU A 431 7.95 -6.69 19.55
N ASP A 432 8.61 -7.65 20.20
CA ASP A 432 7.94 -8.64 21.07
C ASP A 432 7.25 -7.97 22.26
N ASP A 433 7.92 -7.02 22.94
CA ASP A 433 7.31 -6.21 24.00
C ASP A 433 6.15 -5.33 23.48
N THR A 434 6.16 -4.96 22.19
CA THR A 434 5.08 -4.22 21.54
C THR A 434 3.88 -5.11 21.20
N GLY A 435 4.10 -6.33 20.73
CA GLY A 435 3.05 -7.34 20.52
C GLY A 435 2.34 -7.71 21.82
N ASP A 436 3.10 -7.84 22.90
CA ASP A 436 2.56 -8.05 24.24
C ASP A 436 1.79 -6.81 24.73
N ARG A 437 2.27 -5.59 24.48
CA ARG A 437 1.53 -4.35 24.79
C ARG A 437 0.23 -4.21 24.00
N PHE A 438 0.19 -4.62 22.74
CA PHE A 438 -1.01 -4.58 21.90
C PHE A 438 -2.07 -5.58 22.37
N SER A 439 -1.62 -6.80 22.71
CA SER A 439 -2.45 -7.82 23.35
C SER A 439 -3.00 -7.32 24.69
N ASN A 440 -2.17 -6.66 25.49
CA ASN A 440 -2.57 -6.10 26.79
C ASN A 440 -3.52 -4.89 26.64
N PHE A 441 -3.32 -4.05 25.63
CA PHE A 441 -4.23 -2.94 25.32
C PHE A 441 -5.59 -3.44 24.83
N GLY A 442 -5.62 -4.40 23.89
CA GLY A 442 -6.84 -5.05 23.42
C GLY A 442 -7.58 -5.79 24.54
N ASN A 443 -6.85 -6.46 25.43
CA ASN A 443 -7.42 -7.10 26.62
C ASN A 443 -7.97 -6.07 27.62
N SER A 444 -7.30 -4.93 27.82
CA SER A 444 -7.78 -3.83 28.67
C SER A 444 -9.03 -3.15 28.10
N LEU A 445 -9.06 -2.94 26.79
CA LEU A 445 -10.20 -2.37 26.08
C LEU A 445 -11.40 -3.32 26.11
N THR A 446 -11.17 -4.62 25.90
CA THR A 446 -12.19 -5.67 26.01
C THR A 446 -12.69 -5.82 27.45
N ALA A 447 -11.80 -5.73 28.45
CA ALA A 447 -12.18 -5.72 29.86
C ALA A 447 -13.00 -4.47 30.22
N THR A 448 -12.67 -3.32 29.64
CA THR A 448 -13.40 -2.06 29.82
C THR A 448 -14.77 -2.13 29.13
N ALA A 449 -14.85 -2.65 27.91
CA ALA A 449 -16.10 -2.89 27.18
C ALA A 449 -16.99 -3.92 27.90
N ARG A 450 -16.39 -4.96 28.48
CA ARG A 450 -17.10 -5.97 29.27
C ARG A 450 -17.57 -5.43 30.61
N ARG A 451 -16.79 -4.56 31.28
CA ARG A 451 -17.21 -3.84 32.50
C ARG A 451 -18.29 -2.82 32.20
N ALA A 452 -18.20 -2.09 31.09
CA ALA A 452 -19.26 -1.20 30.61
C ALA A 452 -20.52 -2.02 30.32
N GLY A 453 -20.41 -3.13 29.58
CA GLY A 453 -21.52 -4.05 29.31
C GLY A 453 -22.12 -4.67 30.56
N GLN A 454 -21.34 -4.99 31.60
CA GLN A 454 -21.84 -5.47 32.89
C GLN A 454 -22.48 -4.36 33.73
N THR A 455 -22.01 -3.12 33.60
CA THR A 455 -22.61 -1.94 34.25
C THR A 455 -23.91 -1.53 33.55
N PHE A 456 -24.03 -1.82 32.26
CA PHE A 456 -25.25 -1.63 31.45
C PHE A 456 -26.13 -2.89 31.33
N ASN A 457 -25.75 -4.01 31.96
CA ASN A 457 -26.60 -5.19 32.01
C ASN A 457 -27.72 -4.94 33.01
N LEU A 458 -28.86 -4.48 32.49
CA LEU A 458 -30.13 -4.28 33.18
C LEU A 458 -30.75 -5.63 33.61
N GLY A 459 -30.04 -6.36 34.46
CA GLY A 459 -30.52 -7.53 35.18
C GLY A 459 -30.55 -7.24 36.67
N GLU A 460 -31.75 -7.24 37.24
CA GLU A 460 -32.09 -7.23 38.68
C GLU A 460 -32.43 -5.91 39.42
N ASN A 461 -32.25 -4.70 38.87
CA ASN A 461 -32.56 -3.45 39.62
C ASN A 461 -33.58 -2.49 38.95
N PHE A 462 -34.58 -3.03 38.26
CA PHE A 462 -35.68 -2.24 37.67
C PHE A 462 -36.50 -1.42 38.69
N ARG A 463 -36.49 -1.79 39.98
CA ARG A 463 -37.26 -1.10 41.02
C ARG A 463 -36.62 0.25 41.41
N THR A 464 -35.29 0.33 41.44
CA THR A 464 -34.56 1.52 41.87
C THR A 464 -34.60 2.62 40.82
N TRP A 465 -34.48 2.28 39.53
CA TRP A 465 -34.58 3.25 38.44
C TRP A 465 -35.96 3.87 38.29
N ARG A 466 -37.04 3.11 38.55
CA ARG A 466 -38.41 3.67 38.56
C ARG A 466 -38.59 4.68 39.70
N VAL A 467 -38.03 4.40 40.88
CA VAL A 467 -38.07 5.34 42.01
C VAL A 467 -37.33 6.63 41.68
N VAL A 468 -36.14 6.55 41.07
CA VAL A 468 -35.38 7.74 40.64
C VAL A 468 -36.17 8.55 39.60
N LEU A 469 -36.79 7.90 38.61
CA LEU A 469 -37.62 8.57 37.62
C LEU A 469 -38.87 9.21 38.24
N TYR A 470 -39.51 8.58 39.23
CA TYR A 470 -40.64 9.18 39.94
C TYR A 470 -40.23 10.39 40.78
N VAL A 471 -39.05 10.35 41.43
CA VAL A 471 -38.53 11.50 42.20
C VAL A 471 -38.19 12.66 41.28
N LEU A 472 -37.51 12.41 40.15
CA LEU A 472 -37.19 13.44 39.16
C LEU A 472 -38.46 14.02 38.52
N GLY A 473 -39.44 13.18 38.20
CA GLY A 473 -40.74 13.62 37.69
C GLY A 473 -41.52 14.47 38.68
N ALA A 474 -41.55 14.09 39.97
CA ALA A 474 -42.20 14.85 41.03
C ALA A 474 -41.51 16.21 41.26
N PHE A 475 -40.17 16.25 41.20
CA PHE A 475 -39.40 17.49 41.31
C PHE A 475 -39.72 18.44 40.14
N PHE A 476 -39.77 17.93 38.91
CA PHE A 476 -40.10 18.74 37.74
C PHE A 476 -41.56 19.24 37.80
N ALA A 477 -42.51 18.40 38.20
CA ALA A 477 -43.90 18.80 38.40
C ALA A 477 -44.03 19.89 39.48
N PHE A 478 -43.28 19.78 40.58
CA PHE A 478 -43.23 20.80 41.63
C PHE A 478 -42.69 22.14 41.11
N LEU A 479 -41.63 22.13 40.29
CA LEU A 479 -41.08 23.35 39.70
C LEU A 479 -42.08 24.03 38.75
N VAL A 480 -42.80 23.24 37.95
CA VAL A 480 -43.84 23.75 37.04
C VAL A 480 -45.01 24.33 37.84
N LEU A 481 -45.50 23.62 38.85
CA LEU A 481 -46.58 24.10 39.72
C LEU A 481 -46.19 25.36 40.50
N ARG A 482 -44.96 25.45 41.00
CA ARG A 482 -44.43 26.66 41.66
C ARG A 482 -44.42 27.86 40.71
N LYS A 483 -44.02 27.63 39.46
CA LYS A 483 -43.97 28.66 38.42
C LYS A 483 -45.37 29.12 38.01
N MET A 484 -46.34 28.19 37.93
CA MET A 484 -47.74 28.50 37.67
C MET A 484 -48.39 29.25 38.85
N TYR A 485 -48.10 28.86 40.09
CA TYR A 485 -48.62 29.55 41.28
C TYR A 485 -48.07 30.98 41.40
N GLY A 486 -46.78 31.19 41.09
CA GLY A 486 -46.20 32.53 41.01
C GLY A 486 -46.77 33.42 39.89
N TRP A 487 -47.43 32.81 38.89
CA TRP A 487 -48.15 33.54 37.84
C TRP A 487 -49.58 33.92 38.24
N TRP A 488 -50.16 33.19 39.20
CA TRP A 488 -51.53 33.39 39.69
C TRP A 488 -51.59 34.25 40.97
N ALA A 489 -50.55 34.18 41.82
CA ALA A 489 -50.35 35.10 42.93
C ALA A 489 -49.70 36.39 42.38
N GLY A 490 -50.52 37.34 41.92
CA GLY A 490 -50.07 38.65 41.45
C GLY A 490 -49.18 39.38 42.49
N PRO A 491 -48.38 40.37 42.05
CA PRO A 491 -47.38 41.01 42.91
C PRO A 491 -48.01 41.64 44.16
N ALA A 492 -47.40 41.38 45.32
CA ALA A 492 -47.81 41.97 46.58
C ALA A 492 -47.72 43.51 46.51
N PRO A 493 -48.69 44.25 47.09
CA PRO A 493 -48.69 45.71 47.05
C PRO A 493 -47.50 46.27 47.83
N ALA A 494 -46.77 47.19 47.21
CA ALA A 494 -45.67 47.90 47.84
C ALA A 494 -46.22 48.86 48.92
N VAL A 495 -45.67 48.78 50.13
CA VAL A 495 -45.80 49.78 51.20
C VAL A 495 -44.51 50.56 51.27
#